data_AF-A0A920PF98-F1
#
_entry.id   AF-A0A920PF98-F1
#
_cell.length_a   1.000
_cell.length_b   1.000
_cell.length_c   1.000
_cell.angle_alpha   90.00
_cell.angle_beta   90.00
_cell.angle_gamma   90.00
#
_symmetry.space_group_name_H-M   'P 1'
#
loop_
_entity.id
_entity.type
_entity.pdbx_description
1 polymer ?
#
loop_
_entity_poly.entity_id
_entity_poly.type
_entity_poly.pdbx_seq_one_letter_code
_entity_poly.pdbx_strand_id
1 'polypeptide(L)'
;MLLFNASKAAFNPGKNFGPYALPKAAMVALTKQYALDYGEHGIRSNAINADRIRTSLFSEEVVTERAAARGLSADEYFKSNLLQQEVYDTDVARGFLNLALAEKTTGSILTIDGGKLRLARASKTAIIVKKLGPLLAIID
;
A
#
# COMPACT_ATOMS: atom_id res chain seq x y z
N MET A 1 22.88 8.76 -4.67
CA MET A 1 21.78 8.38 -3.76
C MET A 1 21.00 7.23 -4.39
N LEU A 2 20.53 6.29 -3.58
CA LEU A 2 19.68 5.18 -3.96
C LEU A 2 18.27 5.40 -3.42
N LEU A 3 17.27 5.16 -4.27
CA LEU A 3 15.86 5.34 -3.96
C LEU A 3 15.07 4.11 -4.44
N PHE A 4 14.34 3.47 -3.53
CA PHE A 4 13.64 2.22 -3.81
C PHE A 4 12.13 2.33 -3.67
N ASN A 5 11.39 1.60 -4.50
CA ASN A 5 9.94 1.40 -4.36
C ASN A 5 9.66 0.21 -3.44
N ALA A 6 9.42 0.51 -2.17
CA ALA A 6 8.91 -0.46 -1.19
C ALA A 6 7.44 -0.76 -1.41
N SER A 7 6.87 -1.49 -0.47
CA SER A 7 5.46 -1.86 -0.51
C SER A 7 5.00 -2.19 0.88
N LYS A 8 3.72 -1.94 1.14
CA LYS A 8 3.07 -2.36 2.36
C LYS A 8 3.25 -3.85 2.64
N ALA A 9 3.39 -4.68 1.59
CA ALA A 9 3.63 -6.11 1.72
C ALA A 9 4.94 -6.45 2.44
N ALA A 10 5.94 -5.54 2.47
CA ALA A 10 7.18 -5.71 3.22
C ALA A 10 6.95 -5.69 4.75
N PHE A 11 5.95 -4.95 5.20
CA PHE A 11 5.66 -4.73 6.62
C PHE A 11 4.45 -5.51 7.12
N ASN A 12 3.46 -5.69 6.25
CA ASN A 12 2.17 -6.31 6.56
C ASN A 12 1.73 -7.21 5.40
N PRO A 13 2.36 -8.40 5.23
CA PRO A 13 2.04 -9.31 4.15
C PRO A 13 0.65 -9.93 4.31
N GLY A 14 -0.04 -10.14 3.18
CA GLY A 14 -1.27 -10.92 3.12
C GLY A 14 -0.98 -12.43 3.03
N LYS A 15 -1.99 -13.25 3.34
CA LYS A 15 -1.94 -14.70 3.12
C LYS A 15 -1.62 -14.99 1.63
N ASN A 16 -0.76 -15.98 1.37
CA ASN A 16 -0.33 -16.40 0.03
C ASN A 16 0.38 -15.33 -0.82
N PHE A 17 0.91 -14.28 -0.18
CA PHE A 17 1.60 -13.19 -0.89
C PHE A 17 3.14 -13.26 -0.78
N GLY A 18 3.66 -14.39 -0.29
CA GLY A 18 5.09 -14.61 -0.02
C GLY A 18 6.03 -14.26 -1.18
N PRO A 19 5.79 -14.72 -2.42
CA PRO A 19 6.66 -14.43 -3.57
C PRO A 19 6.81 -12.93 -3.87
N TYR A 20 5.84 -12.10 -3.49
CA TYR A 20 5.91 -10.65 -3.63
C TYR A 20 6.40 -9.95 -2.35
N ALA A 21 5.93 -10.39 -1.18
CA ALA A 21 6.25 -9.78 0.10
C ALA A 21 7.71 -9.98 0.50
N LEU A 22 8.26 -11.17 0.30
CA LEU A 22 9.63 -11.51 0.67
C LEU A 22 10.67 -10.61 -0.01
N PRO A 23 10.69 -10.44 -1.35
CA PRO A 23 11.65 -9.55 -1.98
C PRO A 23 11.46 -8.08 -1.58
N LYS A 24 10.22 -7.65 -1.28
CA LYS A 24 9.97 -6.29 -0.77
C LYS A 24 10.51 -6.09 0.65
N ALA A 25 10.39 -7.09 1.53
CA ALA A 25 10.99 -7.07 2.86
C ALA A 25 12.53 -7.08 2.80
N ALA A 26 13.09 -7.94 1.94
CA ALA A 26 14.54 -8.00 1.70
C ALA A 26 15.07 -6.65 1.19
N MET A 27 14.37 -5.98 0.27
CA MET A 27 14.76 -4.67 -0.20
C MET A 27 14.67 -3.58 0.90
N VAL A 28 13.71 -3.66 1.81
CA VAL A 28 13.66 -2.74 2.98
C VAL A 28 14.89 -2.95 3.87
N ALA A 29 15.32 -4.19 4.10
CA ALA A 29 16.56 -4.47 4.81
C ALA A 29 17.79 -3.96 4.04
N LEU A 30 17.84 -4.20 2.73
CA LEU A 30 18.91 -3.73 1.84
C LEU A 30 19.03 -2.20 1.84
N THR A 31 17.90 -1.48 1.87
CA THR A 31 17.88 -0.02 1.97
C THR A 31 18.68 0.47 3.17
N LYS A 32 18.53 -0.19 4.32
CA LYS A 32 19.28 0.12 5.54
C LYS A 32 20.73 -0.32 5.45
N GLN A 33 20.99 -1.51 4.90
CA GLN A 33 22.35 -2.01 4.73
C GLN A 33 23.19 -1.06 3.87
N TYR A 34 22.67 -0.62 2.73
CA TYR A 34 23.36 0.35 1.87
C TYR A 34 23.52 1.74 2.49
N ALA A 35 22.64 2.14 3.40
CA ALA A 35 22.83 3.37 4.16
C ALA A 35 24.03 3.28 5.11
N LEU A 36 24.26 2.10 5.70
CA LEU A 36 25.42 1.82 6.55
C LEU A 36 26.69 1.72 5.71
N ASP A 37 26.67 0.87 4.67
CA ASP A 37 27.86 0.52 3.88
C ASP A 37 28.42 1.69 3.07
N TYR A 38 27.56 2.62 2.63
CA TYR A 38 27.98 3.70 1.74
C TYR A 38 27.79 5.10 2.32
N GLY A 39 27.36 5.20 3.58
CA GLY A 39 27.15 6.48 4.26
C GLY A 39 28.44 7.30 4.37
N GLU A 40 29.58 6.65 4.65
CA GLU A 40 30.89 7.30 4.72
C GLU A 40 31.34 7.91 3.38
N HIS A 41 30.83 7.39 2.27
CA HIS A 41 31.09 7.89 0.92
C HIS A 41 30.08 8.98 0.48
N GLY A 42 29.23 9.46 1.40
CA GLY A 42 28.19 10.44 1.10
C GLY A 42 27.03 9.88 0.28
N ILE A 43 26.92 8.55 0.12
CA ILE A 43 25.81 7.92 -0.61
C ILE A 43 24.67 7.66 0.37
N ARG A 44 23.52 8.29 0.11
CA ARG A 44 22.27 8.05 0.84
C ARG A 44 21.45 6.95 0.21
N SER A 45 20.73 6.17 1.02
CA SER A 45 19.84 5.09 0.58
C SER A 45 18.51 5.19 1.31
N ASN A 46 17.39 5.35 0.59
CA ASN A 46 16.06 5.46 1.17
C ASN A 46 15.00 4.73 0.32
N ALA A 47 13.79 4.55 0.86
CA ALA A 47 12.68 3.90 0.16
C ALA A 47 11.33 4.60 0.36
N ILE A 48 10.42 4.43 -0.60
CA ILE A 48 9.02 4.84 -0.51
C ILE A 48 8.14 3.61 -0.31
N ASN A 49 7.36 3.61 0.76
CA ASN A 49 6.31 2.64 1.03
C ASN A 49 4.94 3.22 0.64
N ALA A 50 4.56 3.04 -0.62
CA ALA A 50 3.27 3.51 -1.13
C ALA A 50 2.13 2.49 -0.89
N ASP A 51 0.89 3.00 -0.80
CA ASP A 51 -0.31 2.18 -0.95
C ASP A 51 -0.57 1.81 -2.42
N ARG A 52 -1.69 1.13 -2.66
CA ARG A 52 -2.22 0.87 -4.00
C ARG A 52 -2.43 2.17 -4.79
N ILE A 53 -1.92 2.16 -6.01
CA ILE A 53 -2.10 3.18 -7.05
C ILE A 53 -2.67 2.46 -8.27
N ARG A 54 -3.49 3.13 -9.06
CA ARG A 54 -4.07 2.58 -10.30
C ARG A 54 -3.00 2.37 -11.37
N THR A 55 -2.38 1.20 -11.33
CA THR A 55 -1.40 0.75 -12.32
C THR A 55 -1.89 -0.52 -13.00
N SER A 56 -1.20 -0.99 -14.04
CA SER A 56 -1.49 -2.28 -14.68
C SER A 56 -1.42 -3.49 -13.73
N LEU A 57 -0.77 -3.35 -12.57
CA LEU A 57 -0.78 -4.37 -11.50
C LEU A 57 -2.17 -4.54 -10.87
N PHE A 58 -3.02 -3.51 -10.96
CA PHE A 58 -4.39 -3.49 -10.50
C PHE A 58 -5.32 -3.48 -11.72
N SER A 59 -5.32 -4.58 -12.47
CA SER A 59 -6.26 -4.78 -13.57
C SER A 59 -7.71 -4.67 -13.07
N GLU A 60 -8.63 -4.41 -14.00
CA GLU A 60 -10.05 -4.24 -13.67
C GLU A 60 -10.61 -5.47 -12.93
N GLU A 61 -10.22 -6.68 -13.34
CA GLU A 61 -10.61 -7.93 -12.68
C GLU A 61 -10.08 -8.00 -11.25
N VAL A 62 -8.80 -7.70 -11.06
CA VAL A 62 -8.14 -7.73 -9.74
C VAL A 62 -8.76 -6.69 -8.79
N VAL A 63 -9.05 -5.49 -9.30
CA VAL A 63 -9.70 -4.43 -8.51
C VAL A 63 -11.11 -4.86 -8.14
N THR A 64 -11.89 -5.35 -9.10
CA THR A 64 -13.26 -5.78 -8.89
C THR A 64 -13.35 -6.90 -7.87
N GLU A 65 -12.53 -7.94 -8.00
CA GLU A 65 -12.46 -9.05 -7.04
C GLU A 65 -12.10 -8.54 -5.63
N ARG A 66 -11.05 -7.72 -5.52
CA ARG A 66 -10.56 -7.22 -4.22
C ARG A 66 -11.49 -6.21 -3.56
N ALA A 67 -12.20 -5.41 -4.33
CA ALA A 67 -13.20 -4.47 -3.86
C ALA A 67 -14.45 -5.22 -3.37
N ALA A 68 -14.94 -6.19 -4.17
CA ALA A 68 -16.08 -7.03 -3.81
C ALA A 68 -15.82 -7.86 -2.54
N ALA A 69 -14.61 -8.40 -2.37
CA ALA A 69 -14.20 -9.10 -1.14
C ALA A 69 -14.26 -8.23 0.12
N ARG A 70 -14.29 -6.90 -0.04
CA ARG A 70 -14.41 -5.91 1.05
C ARG A 70 -15.78 -5.23 1.11
N GLY A 71 -16.69 -5.56 0.18
CA GLY A 71 -17.99 -4.88 0.05
C GLY A 71 -17.86 -3.42 -0.37
N LEU A 72 -16.87 -3.09 -1.20
CA LEU A 72 -16.59 -1.74 -1.69
C LEU A 72 -16.75 -1.69 -3.20
N SER A 73 -17.05 -0.50 -3.75
CA SER A 73 -16.80 -0.19 -5.16
C SER A 73 -15.29 -0.07 -5.43
N ALA A 74 -14.92 -0.05 -6.72
CA ALA A 74 -13.54 0.17 -7.13
C ALA A 74 -12.96 1.49 -6.59
N ASP A 75 -13.74 2.57 -6.62
CA ASP A 75 -13.30 3.88 -6.16
C ASP A 75 -13.11 3.95 -4.63
N GLU A 76 -14.10 3.44 -3.89
CA GLU A 76 -13.99 3.30 -2.42
C GLU A 76 -12.83 2.39 -2.04
N TYR A 77 -12.56 1.35 -2.84
CA TYR A 77 -11.42 0.49 -2.62
C TYR A 77 -10.12 1.28 -2.66
N PHE A 78 -9.88 2.16 -3.64
CA PHE A 78 -8.67 3.00 -3.69
C PHE A 78 -8.62 4.05 -2.58
N LYS A 79 -9.76 4.62 -2.18
CA LYS A 79 -9.87 5.63 -1.11
C LYS A 79 -9.94 5.08 0.31
N SER A 80 -9.97 3.75 0.49
CA SER A 80 -10.07 3.10 1.80
C SER A 80 -8.81 3.29 2.69
N ASN A 81 -8.47 4.50 3.09
CA ASN A 81 -7.43 4.82 4.09
C ASN A 81 -7.96 5.85 5.08
N LEU A 82 -7.20 6.20 6.13
CA LEU A 82 -7.71 7.08 7.18
C LEU A 82 -8.06 8.49 6.68
N LEU A 83 -7.36 8.97 5.65
CA LEU A 83 -7.64 10.27 5.04
C LEU A 83 -8.78 10.23 4.01
N GLN A 84 -9.29 9.05 3.65
CA GLN A 84 -10.29 8.87 2.59
C GLN A 84 -9.88 9.45 1.23
N GLN A 85 -8.57 9.50 0.96
CA GLN A 85 -8.01 10.07 -0.27
C GLN A 85 -7.37 8.98 -1.12
N GLU A 86 -7.52 9.07 -2.44
CA GLU A 86 -6.76 8.21 -3.34
C GLU A 86 -5.29 8.65 -3.35
N VAL A 87 -4.37 7.68 -3.36
CA VAL A 87 -2.94 7.95 -3.53
C VAL A 87 -2.62 7.81 -5.00
N TYR A 88 -2.07 8.88 -5.60
CA TYR A 88 -1.67 8.89 -7.00
C TYR A 88 -0.17 8.62 -7.15
N ASP A 89 0.24 8.28 -8.37
CA ASP A 89 1.64 8.18 -8.77
C ASP A 89 2.40 9.48 -8.55
N THR A 90 1.76 10.63 -8.80
CA THR A 90 2.33 11.95 -8.54
C THR A 90 2.64 12.21 -7.07
N ASP A 91 1.88 11.63 -6.13
CA ASP A 91 2.18 11.72 -4.70
C ASP A 91 3.43 10.91 -4.36
N VAL A 92 3.58 9.73 -4.95
CA VAL A 92 4.78 8.90 -4.82
C VAL A 92 6.00 9.59 -5.42
N ALA A 93 5.86 10.20 -6.59
CA ALA A 93 6.92 10.96 -7.24
C ALA A 93 7.38 12.15 -6.38
N ARG A 94 6.44 12.89 -5.77
CA ARG A 94 6.75 13.95 -4.79
C ARG A 94 7.49 13.39 -3.58
N GLY A 95 7.09 12.21 -3.09
CA GLY A 95 7.79 11.49 -2.04
C GLY A 95 9.27 11.23 -2.35
N PHE A 96 9.54 10.72 -3.56
CA PHE A 96 10.91 10.52 -4.02
C PHE A 96 11.69 11.82 -4.12
N LEU A 97 11.07 12.89 -4.65
CA LEU A 97 11.69 14.21 -4.70
C LEU A 97 12.03 14.73 -3.30
N ASN A 98 11.13 14.57 -2.33
CA ASN A 98 11.37 14.97 -0.94
C ASN A 98 12.57 14.25 -0.33
N LEU A 99 12.68 12.93 -0.52
CA LEU A 99 13.85 12.16 -0.08
C LEU A 99 15.13 12.53 -0.84
N ALA A 100 15.00 12.92 -2.11
CA ALA A 100 16.12 13.40 -2.90
C ALA A 100 16.69 14.70 -2.36
N LEU A 101 15.83 15.65 -1.98
CA LEU A 101 16.20 16.94 -1.41
C LEU A 101 16.62 16.85 0.08
N ALA A 102 16.26 15.78 0.79
CA ALA A 102 16.60 15.60 2.19
C ALA A 102 18.07 15.13 2.39
N GLU A 103 19.01 16.08 2.31
CA GLU A 103 20.46 15.83 2.36
C GLU A 103 20.96 15.11 3.63
N LYS A 104 20.22 15.21 4.74
CA LYS A 104 20.56 14.58 6.02
C LYS A 104 19.72 13.34 6.34
N THR A 105 19.04 12.78 5.34
CA THR A 105 18.17 11.61 5.49
C THR A 105 18.72 10.41 4.71
N THR A 106 19.04 9.32 5.42
CA THR A 106 19.45 8.02 4.88
C THR A 106 18.90 6.89 5.74
N GLY A 107 18.75 5.68 5.19
CA GLY A 107 18.15 4.52 5.83
C GLY A 107 16.64 4.63 6.08
N SER A 108 15.98 5.67 5.54
CA SER A 108 14.59 5.99 5.80
C SER A 108 13.65 5.22 4.87
N ILE A 109 12.48 4.85 5.41
CA ILE A 109 11.34 4.36 4.62
C ILE A 109 10.18 5.33 4.83
N LEU A 110 9.91 6.17 3.84
CA LEU A 110 8.81 7.14 3.89
C LEU A 110 7.52 6.49 3.39
N THR A 111 6.46 6.57 4.18
CA THR A 111 5.15 5.99 3.83
C THR A 111 4.25 7.03 3.16
N ILE A 112 3.58 6.64 2.07
CA ILE A 112 2.63 7.45 1.31
C ILE A 112 1.37 6.61 1.06
N ASP A 113 0.46 6.61 2.03
CA ASP A 113 -0.66 5.66 2.05
C ASP A 113 -2.00 6.20 2.59
N GLY A 114 -2.06 7.49 2.93
CA GLY A 114 -3.23 8.08 3.59
C GLY A 114 -3.57 7.46 4.95
N GLY A 115 -2.61 6.83 5.62
CA GLY A 115 -2.77 6.19 6.92
C GLY A 115 -3.39 4.80 6.86
N LYS A 116 -2.96 3.93 5.95
CA LYS A 116 -3.51 2.57 5.79
C LYS A 116 -3.02 1.63 6.91
N LEU A 117 -3.43 1.88 8.15
CA LEU A 117 -3.02 1.15 9.37
C LEU A 117 -3.68 -0.23 9.54
N ARG A 118 -4.84 -0.49 8.91
CA ARG A 118 -5.54 -1.79 9.00
C ARG A 118 -6.05 -2.29 7.65
N LEU A 119 -6.18 -3.62 7.54
CA LEU A 119 -7.20 -4.20 6.67
C LEU A 119 -8.55 -3.70 7.20
N ALA A 120 -9.27 -2.90 6.40
CA ALA A 120 -10.67 -2.63 6.66
C ALA A 120 -11.35 -4.00 6.85
N ARG A 121 -11.84 -4.28 8.07
CA ARG A 121 -12.78 -5.40 8.26
C ARG A 121 -14.01 -4.99 7.46
N ALA A 122 -14.48 -5.86 6.57
CA ALA A 122 -15.83 -5.72 6.05
C ALA A 122 -16.77 -5.50 7.25
N SER A 123 -17.55 -4.43 7.22
CA SER A 123 -18.54 -4.17 8.26
C SER A 123 -19.41 -5.43 8.40
N LYS A 124 -19.55 -5.98 9.62
CA LYS A 124 -20.47 -7.10 9.88
C LYS A 124 -21.88 -6.78 9.35
N THR A 125 -22.26 -5.51 9.36
CA THR A 125 -23.53 -5.00 8.82
C THR A 125 -23.67 -5.26 7.32
N ALA A 126 -22.61 -5.06 6.51
CA ALA A 126 -22.66 -5.31 5.07
C ALA A 126 -22.82 -6.80 4.74
N ILE A 127 -22.23 -7.69 5.56
CA ILE A 127 -22.39 -9.14 5.42
C ILE A 127 -23.82 -9.57 5.79
N ILE A 128 -24.39 -8.99 6.85
CA ILE A 128 -25.76 -9.31 7.32
C ILE A 128 -26.80 -8.85 6.29
N VAL A 129 -26.69 -7.62 5.77
CA VAL A 129 -27.62 -7.10 4.75
C VAL A 129 -27.56 -7.95 3.47
N LYS A 130 -26.37 -8.37 3.04
CA LYS A 130 -26.21 -9.23 1.86
C LYS A 130 -26.76 -10.66 2.06
N LYS A 131 -26.74 -11.17 3.31
CA LYS A 131 -27.31 -12.48 3.67
C LYS A 131 -28.82 -12.47 3.85
N LEU A 132 -29.39 -11.36 4.34
CA LEU A 132 -30.82 -11.22 4.64
C LEU A 132 -31.63 -10.61 3.51
N GLY A 133 -31.00 -9.91 2.55
CA GLY A 133 -31.67 -9.37 1.36
C GLY A 133 -32.53 -10.39 0.61
N PRO A 134 -32.05 -11.63 0.36
CA PRO A 134 -32.87 -12.68 -0.25
C PRO A 134 -34.03 -13.17 0.64
N LEU A 135 -33.91 -13.08 1.96
CA LEU A 135 -35.00 -13.43 2.88
C LEU A 135 -36.07 -12.34 2.97
N LEU A 136 -35.66 -11.07 2.89
CA LEU A 136 -36.58 -9.91 2.89
C LEU A 136 -37.41 -9.83 1.60
N ALA A 137 -36.90 -10.33 0.49
CA ALA A 137 -37.65 -10.39 -0.78
C ALA A 137 -38.71 -11.51 -0.84
N ILE A 138 -38.83 -12.34 0.19
CA ILE A 138 -39.84 -13.43 0.27
C ILE A 138 -41.06 -13.00 1.11
N ILE A 139 -40.97 -11.86 1.81
CA ILE A 139 -42.01 -11.33 2.72
C ILE A 139 -42.75 -10.11 2.17
N ASP A 140 -42.44 -9.69 0.93
CA ASP A 140 -43.19 -8.73 0.10
C ASP A 140 -43.80 -9.47 -1.11
#